data_AF-A0A7X7IZH3-F1
#
_entry.id   AF-A0A7X7IZH3-F1
#
_cell.length_a   1.000
_cell.length_b   1.000
_cell.length_c   1.000
_cell.angle_alpha   90.00
_cell.angle_beta   90.00
_cell.angle_gamma   90.00
#
_symmetry.space_group_name_H-M   'P 1'
#
loop_
_entity.id
_entity.type
_entity.pdbx_description
1 polymer ?
#
loop_
_entity_poly.entity_id
_entity_poly.type
_entity_poly.pdbx_seq_one_letter_code
_entity_poly.pdbx_strand_id
1 'polypeptide(L)'
;MNSGRHALDADGSPWANSSTHPLDFQQGTGIFDMVRCHQMYSAGQQLCGPVLSSGHDFATISGVADGGSAQGLARYMLGVPSGAADLNITLVWDRHTFWDDVNGNDQIDAGDSFYHLAEDEQDNLDLVLYRDGVELATSCSTVDNVEHISLSGLVPGYYEFCVRRLAVAGSGSDETYAIAWNSDQTWLQTVRADLDRDGDVDQADFGQLQACLAGVPGGAAQGCQYADLNQDNFVDGLDVVIFKECLSGSGQPPDLNCAQ
;
A
#
# COMPACT_ATOMS: atom_id res chain seq x y z
N MET A 1 -5.21 -7.23 -11.51
CA MET A 1 -6.23 -8.30 -11.65
C MET A 1 -7.12 -8.19 -10.43
N ASN A 2 -8.37 -7.80 -10.62
CA ASN A 2 -9.12 -7.11 -9.57
C ASN A 2 -10.34 -7.95 -9.18
N SER A 3 -10.23 -8.59 -8.02
CA SER A 3 -11.30 -9.36 -7.41
C SER A 3 -11.67 -8.75 -6.05
N GLY A 4 -12.85 -9.14 -5.59
CA GLY A 4 -13.35 -8.88 -4.25
C GLY A 4 -14.86 -9.01 -4.17
N ARG A 5 -15.47 -9.69 -5.17
CA ARG A 5 -16.77 -10.34 -5.03
C ARG A 5 -16.50 -11.82 -4.88
N HIS A 6 -16.67 -12.33 -3.68
CA HIS A 6 -16.45 -13.75 -3.40
C HIS A 6 -17.69 -14.56 -3.77
N ALA A 7 -17.45 -15.72 -4.39
CA ALA A 7 -18.47 -16.74 -4.57
C ALA A 7 -18.44 -17.72 -3.39
N LEU A 8 -19.45 -18.57 -3.29
CA LEU A 8 -19.37 -19.77 -2.46
C LEU A 8 -18.66 -20.88 -3.23
N ASP A 9 -18.01 -21.76 -2.49
CA ASP A 9 -17.48 -23.00 -2.99
C ASP A 9 -18.59 -23.93 -3.50
N ALA A 10 -18.19 -24.96 -4.24
CA ALA A 10 -19.10 -25.96 -4.80
C ALA A 10 -19.93 -26.68 -3.72
N ASP A 11 -19.43 -26.75 -2.49
CA ASP A 11 -20.13 -27.32 -1.32
C ASP A 11 -20.95 -26.28 -0.53
N GLY A 12 -20.94 -25.02 -0.96
CA GLY A 12 -21.65 -23.90 -0.33
C GLY A 12 -20.87 -23.23 0.80
N SER A 13 -19.63 -23.63 1.08
CA SER A 13 -18.78 -22.94 2.05
C SER A 13 -18.35 -21.55 1.55
N PRO A 14 -18.10 -20.59 2.45
CA PRO A 14 -17.63 -19.26 2.06
C PRO A 14 -16.19 -19.32 1.58
N TRP A 15 -15.83 -18.39 0.68
CA TRP A 15 -14.45 -18.12 0.30
C TRP A 15 -13.55 -17.99 1.51
N ALA A 16 -12.43 -18.71 1.51
CA ALA A 16 -11.50 -18.72 2.63
C ALA A 16 -10.05 -18.76 2.15
N ASN A 17 -9.19 -18.02 2.85
CA ASN A 17 -7.75 -18.04 2.65
C ASN A 17 -7.04 -18.13 4.02
N SER A 18 -5.71 -18.17 4.01
CA SER A 18 -4.90 -18.02 5.21
C SER A 18 -3.68 -17.16 4.91
N SER A 19 -2.92 -16.76 5.94
CA SER A 19 -1.75 -15.92 5.74
C SER A 19 -0.68 -16.56 4.85
N THR A 20 -0.63 -17.89 4.73
CA THR A 20 0.34 -18.60 3.87
C THR A 20 -0.31 -19.26 2.66
N HIS A 21 -1.63 -19.12 2.50
CA HIS A 21 -2.39 -19.61 1.37
C HIS A 21 -3.29 -18.46 0.92
N PRO A 22 -2.76 -17.52 0.12
CA PRO A 22 -3.36 -16.21 -0.13
C PRO A 22 -4.70 -16.30 -0.86
N LEU A 23 -4.89 -17.38 -1.63
CA LEU A 23 -6.05 -17.60 -2.47
C LEU A 23 -6.92 -18.73 -1.94
N ASP A 24 -8.22 -18.62 -2.20
CA ASP A 24 -9.13 -19.73 -2.02
C ASP A 24 -8.83 -20.85 -3.04
N PHE A 25 -8.95 -22.11 -2.60
CA PHE A 25 -8.56 -23.26 -3.41
C PHE A 25 -9.49 -23.50 -4.62
N GLN A 26 -10.75 -23.09 -4.56
CA GLN A 26 -11.70 -23.26 -5.67
C GLN A 26 -11.93 -21.96 -6.43
N GLN A 27 -12.04 -20.84 -5.73
CA GLN A 27 -12.43 -19.55 -6.31
C GLN A 27 -11.24 -18.64 -6.61
N GLY A 28 -10.02 -18.98 -6.17
CA GLY A 28 -8.85 -18.13 -6.32
C GLY A 28 -9.03 -16.81 -5.57
N THR A 29 -8.89 -15.67 -6.25
CA THR A 29 -9.20 -14.36 -5.66
C THR A 29 -10.71 -14.06 -5.66
N GLY A 30 -11.56 -14.83 -6.35
CA GLY A 30 -13.00 -14.61 -6.49
C GLY A 30 -13.46 -14.23 -7.90
N ILE A 31 -14.62 -13.55 -7.99
CA ILE A 31 -15.25 -13.19 -9.26
C ILE A 31 -14.68 -11.88 -9.79
N PHE A 32 -14.29 -11.91 -11.07
CA PHE A 32 -13.82 -10.74 -11.81
C PHE A 32 -14.85 -9.61 -11.87
N ASP A 33 -14.45 -8.40 -11.48
CA ASP A 33 -15.29 -7.20 -11.50
C ASP A 33 -14.70 -6.11 -12.42
N MET A 34 -15.29 -5.97 -13.61
CA MET A 34 -14.84 -5.00 -14.62
C MET A 34 -14.97 -3.55 -14.16
N VAL A 35 -15.90 -3.23 -13.25
CA VAL A 35 -16.06 -1.86 -12.75
C VAL A 35 -14.89 -1.52 -11.83
N ARG A 36 -14.51 -2.44 -10.93
CA ARG A 36 -13.30 -2.28 -10.09
C ARG A 36 -12.04 -2.23 -10.94
N CYS A 37 -11.93 -3.07 -11.98
CA CYS A 37 -10.88 -2.96 -12.99
C CYS A 37 -10.76 -1.56 -13.55
N HIS A 38 -11.86 -1.04 -14.08
CA HIS A 38 -11.89 0.30 -14.65
C HIS A 38 -11.51 1.38 -13.62
N GLN A 39 -11.98 1.29 -12.38
CA GLN A 39 -11.66 2.25 -11.31
C GLN A 39 -10.15 2.30 -11.02
N MET A 40 -9.51 1.15 -10.79
CA MET A 40 -8.07 1.08 -10.50
C MET A 40 -7.18 1.59 -11.64
N TYR A 41 -7.54 1.29 -12.90
CA TYR A 41 -6.80 1.82 -14.04
C TYR A 41 -7.10 3.30 -14.30
N SER A 42 -8.33 3.76 -14.05
CA SER A 42 -8.70 5.18 -14.19
C SER A 42 -8.07 6.07 -13.13
N ALA A 43 -7.79 5.53 -11.94
CA ALA A 43 -7.04 6.23 -10.89
C ALA A 43 -5.58 6.47 -11.26
N GLY A 44 -5.05 5.76 -12.27
CA GLY A 44 -3.67 5.85 -12.70
C GLY A 44 -2.69 5.09 -11.80
N GLN A 45 -1.46 4.96 -12.28
CA GLN A 45 -0.37 4.38 -11.50
C GLN A 45 0.00 5.34 -10.36
N GLN A 46 0.16 4.80 -9.15
CA GLN A 46 0.54 5.53 -7.95
C GLN A 46 1.72 4.82 -7.30
N LEU A 47 2.79 5.58 -7.03
CA LEU A 47 4.01 5.05 -6.42
C LEU A 47 3.84 4.92 -4.90
N CYS A 48 4.85 4.36 -4.24
CA CYS A 48 4.94 4.36 -2.78
C CYS A 48 4.77 5.77 -2.18
N GLY A 49 4.22 5.82 -0.96
CA GLY A 49 3.79 7.03 -0.27
C GLY A 49 2.25 7.12 -0.18
N PRO A 50 1.70 8.32 -0.02
CA PRO A 50 0.26 8.57 -0.02
C PRO A 50 -0.43 8.13 -1.33
N VAL A 51 -1.46 7.30 -1.19
CA VAL A 51 -2.22 6.75 -2.31
C VAL A 51 -3.73 6.84 -2.11
N LEU A 52 -4.44 7.10 -3.19
CA LEU A 52 -5.89 7.06 -3.24
C LEU A 52 -6.45 5.69 -2.83
N SER A 53 -7.73 5.67 -2.46
CA SER A 53 -8.51 4.46 -2.14
C SER A 53 -8.51 3.35 -3.20
N SER A 54 -8.12 3.65 -4.43
CA SER A 54 -7.91 2.68 -5.50
C SER A 54 -6.73 3.10 -6.38
N GLY A 55 -6.02 2.12 -6.92
CA GLY A 55 -4.84 2.36 -7.75
C GLY A 55 -4.08 1.09 -8.07
N HIS A 56 -2.95 1.29 -8.71
CA HIS A 56 -1.98 0.23 -8.99
C HIS A 56 -0.57 0.80 -9.03
N ASP A 57 0.42 -0.07 -8.87
CA ASP A 57 1.83 0.25 -9.08
C ASP A 57 2.53 -0.88 -9.85
N PHE A 58 3.52 -0.48 -10.66
CA PHE A 58 4.50 -1.35 -11.28
C PHE A 58 5.87 -0.84 -10.84
N ALA A 59 6.55 -1.61 -10.00
CA ALA A 59 7.75 -1.14 -9.33
C ALA A 59 8.79 -2.25 -9.20
N THR A 60 10.01 -1.84 -8.85
CA THR A 60 11.11 -2.72 -8.49
C THR A 60 11.44 -2.49 -7.03
N ILE A 61 11.51 -3.58 -6.25
CA ILE A 61 11.91 -3.54 -4.85
C ILE A 61 13.31 -4.12 -4.71
N SER A 62 14.25 -3.32 -4.20
CA SER A 62 15.65 -3.71 -4.06
C SER A 62 16.04 -3.90 -2.59
N GLY A 63 17.00 -4.81 -2.36
CA GLY A 63 17.45 -5.17 -1.02
C GLY A 63 16.49 -6.10 -0.31
N VAL A 64 16.65 -6.24 1.01
CA VAL A 64 15.84 -7.14 1.85
C VAL A 64 15.37 -6.42 3.12
N ALA A 65 14.17 -6.75 3.56
CA ALA A 65 13.55 -6.25 4.78
C ALA A 65 14.15 -6.96 6.02
N ASP A 66 15.36 -6.55 6.42
CA ASP A 66 15.97 -6.99 7.67
C ASP A 66 15.60 -6.01 8.80
N GLY A 67 15.20 -6.51 9.98
CA GLY A 67 14.56 -5.79 11.10
C GLY A 67 15.21 -4.48 11.58
N GLY A 68 15.13 -3.43 10.75
CA GLY A 68 15.69 -2.10 10.96
C GLY A 68 16.14 -1.36 9.68
N SER A 69 16.26 -2.03 8.52
CA SER A 69 16.57 -1.41 7.23
C SER A 69 15.30 -0.88 6.56
N ALA A 70 15.38 0.30 5.92
CA ALA A 70 14.33 0.78 5.02
C ALA A 70 14.40 0.12 3.62
N GLN A 71 15.45 -0.65 3.33
CA GLN A 71 15.57 -1.40 2.08
C GLN A 71 14.62 -2.61 2.08
N GLY A 72 14.24 -3.08 0.89
CA GLY A 72 13.30 -4.19 0.75
C GLY A 72 11.89 -3.88 1.26
N LEU A 73 11.52 -2.60 1.41
CA LEU A 73 10.19 -2.16 1.83
C LEU A 73 9.60 -1.17 0.82
N ALA A 74 8.34 -1.36 0.48
CA ALA A 74 7.54 -0.43 -0.32
C ALA A 74 6.22 -0.16 0.40
N ARG A 75 6.02 1.07 0.90
CA ARG A 75 4.86 1.47 1.70
C ARG A 75 3.88 2.32 0.90
N TYR A 76 2.61 2.01 1.02
CA TYR A 76 1.50 2.70 0.41
C TYR A 76 0.52 3.12 1.50
N MET A 77 0.35 4.42 1.67
CA MET A 77 -0.43 5.01 2.75
C MET A 77 -1.83 5.31 2.24
N LEU A 78 -2.83 4.57 2.72
CA LEU A 78 -4.23 4.78 2.36
C LEU A 78 -4.88 5.86 3.20
N GLY A 79 -4.39 6.10 4.41
CA GLY A 79 -5.00 7.02 5.37
C GLY A 79 -6.21 6.42 6.07
N VAL A 80 -7.25 7.23 6.28
CA VAL A 80 -8.42 6.88 7.10
C VAL A 80 -9.65 6.64 6.23
N PRO A 81 -10.34 5.50 6.34
CA PRO A 81 -11.57 5.30 5.61
C PRO A 81 -12.66 6.24 6.15
N SER A 82 -13.38 6.90 5.25
CA SER A 82 -14.50 7.81 5.57
C SER A 82 -15.71 7.14 6.23
N GLY A 83 -15.73 5.81 6.30
CA GLY A 83 -16.75 4.98 6.92
C GLY A 83 -16.23 3.56 7.12
N ALA A 84 -17.13 2.62 7.46
CA ALA A 84 -16.77 1.20 7.42
C ALA A 84 -16.40 0.81 5.98
N ALA A 85 -15.19 0.28 5.77
CA ALA A 85 -14.65 0.05 4.44
C ALA A 85 -14.32 -1.41 4.17
N ASP A 86 -14.52 -1.82 2.92
CA ASP A 86 -13.92 -2.99 2.32
C ASP A 86 -12.60 -2.58 1.65
N LEU A 87 -11.59 -3.44 1.72
CA LEU A 87 -10.29 -3.22 1.10
C LEU A 87 -9.78 -4.52 0.50
N ASN A 88 -9.42 -4.45 -0.78
CA ASN A 88 -8.80 -5.54 -1.53
C ASN A 88 -7.43 -5.08 -2.01
N ILE A 89 -6.41 -5.90 -1.81
CA ILE A 89 -5.04 -5.65 -2.25
C ILE A 89 -4.51 -6.95 -2.84
N THR A 90 -3.95 -6.88 -4.04
CA THR A 90 -3.33 -8.02 -4.72
C THR A 90 -1.95 -7.60 -5.16
N LEU A 91 -0.94 -8.31 -4.67
CA LEU A 91 0.46 -8.22 -5.06
C LEU A 91 0.79 -9.44 -5.92
N VAL A 92 1.53 -9.24 -7.00
CA VAL A 92 2.07 -10.31 -7.86
C VAL A 92 3.47 -9.94 -8.32
N TRP A 93 4.31 -10.94 -8.52
CA TRP A 93 5.64 -10.79 -9.12
C TRP A 93 5.93 -11.94 -10.08
N ASP A 94 7.00 -11.81 -10.86
CA ASP A 94 7.30 -12.79 -11.90
C ASP A 94 7.75 -14.12 -11.31
N ARG A 95 7.33 -15.22 -11.94
CA ARG A 95 7.80 -16.55 -11.59
C ARG A 95 9.11 -16.82 -12.33
N HIS A 96 10.17 -17.11 -11.62
CA HIS A 96 11.49 -17.36 -12.21
C HIS A 96 11.51 -18.79 -12.75
N THR A 97 11.15 -18.95 -14.03
CA THR A 97 11.07 -20.25 -14.70
C THR A 97 11.79 -20.17 -16.04
N PHE A 98 12.70 -21.11 -16.26
CA PHE A 98 13.53 -21.19 -17.46
C PHE A 98 13.04 -22.32 -18.34
N TRP A 99 13.18 -22.14 -19.65
CA TRP A 99 12.79 -23.11 -20.67
C TRP A 99 14.05 -23.76 -21.25
N ASP A 100 14.07 -25.09 -21.25
CA ASP A 100 15.05 -25.91 -21.97
C ASP A 100 14.41 -26.42 -23.26
N ASP A 101 14.76 -25.79 -24.39
CA ASP A 101 14.38 -26.27 -25.73
C ASP A 101 15.26 -27.46 -26.09
N VAL A 102 14.77 -28.66 -25.76
CA VAL A 102 15.55 -29.90 -25.85
C VAL A 102 15.87 -30.25 -27.30
N ASN A 103 15.00 -29.84 -28.23
CA ASN A 103 15.10 -30.22 -29.63
C ASN A 103 15.60 -29.08 -30.54
N GLY A 104 15.73 -27.86 -30.02
CA GLY A 104 16.31 -26.69 -30.67
C GLY A 104 15.45 -26.12 -31.80
N ASN A 105 14.13 -26.26 -31.71
CA ASN A 105 13.18 -25.82 -32.74
C ASN A 105 12.55 -24.44 -32.48
N ASP A 106 12.90 -23.78 -31.37
CA ASP A 106 12.34 -22.52 -30.90
C ASP A 106 10.80 -22.57 -30.71
N GLN A 107 10.24 -23.73 -30.36
CA GLN A 107 8.82 -23.95 -30.10
C GLN A 107 8.61 -24.70 -28.79
N ILE A 108 7.84 -24.12 -27.87
CA ILE A 108 7.44 -24.81 -26.64
C ILE A 108 6.57 -26.01 -27.01
N ASP A 109 7.10 -27.22 -26.81
CA ASP A 109 6.41 -28.47 -27.09
C ASP A 109 6.55 -29.52 -25.98
N ALA A 110 5.90 -30.68 -26.17
CA ALA A 110 5.84 -31.72 -25.14
C ALA A 110 7.20 -32.40 -24.87
N GLY A 111 8.22 -32.17 -25.71
CA GLY A 111 9.58 -32.66 -25.53
C GLY A 111 10.44 -31.77 -24.65
N ASP A 112 9.99 -30.55 -24.35
CA ASP A 112 10.77 -29.57 -23.60
C ASP A 112 10.64 -29.74 -22.09
N SER A 113 11.52 -29.05 -21.36
CA SER A 113 11.45 -29.00 -19.91
C SER A 113 11.52 -27.56 -19.37
N PHE A 114 11.01 -27.40 -18.16
CA PHE A 114 11.08 -26.15 -17.41
C PHE A 114 11.82 -26.39 -16.11
N TYR A 115 12.68 -25.44 -15.73
CA TYR A 115 13.53 -25.58 -14.56
C TYR A 115 13.75 -24.25 -13.84
N HIS A 116 14.32 -24.33 -12.64
CA HIS A 116 14.76 -23.20 -11.83
C HIS A 116 16.30 -23.18 -11.82
N LEU A 117 16.90 -21.98 -11.78
CA LEU A 117 18.34 -21.82 -11.62
C LEU A 117 18.66 -21.61 -10.13
N ALA A 118 19.70 -22.28 -9.64
CA ALA A 118 20.10 -22.17 -8.23
C ALA A 118 20.66 -20.78 -7.88
N GLU A 119 21.10 -20.04 -8.89
CA GLU A 119 21.57 -18.65 -8.79
C GLU A 119 20.49 -17.61 -9.12
N ASP A 120 19.26 -18.05 -9.37
CA ASP A 120 18.09 -17.19 -9.60
C ASP A 120 16.84 -17.84 -8.99
N GLU A 121 16.95 -18.12 -7.68
CA GLU A 121 15.86 -18.69 -6.89
C GLU A 121 14.71 -17.68 -6.77
N GLN A 122 13.48 -18.21 -6.66
CA GLN A 122 12.28 -17.39 -6.59
C GLN A 122 12.33 -16.44 -5.39
N ASP A 123 12.18 -15.15 -5.70
CA ASP A 123 12.03 -14.10 -4.70
C ASP A 123 10.77 -14.28 -3.85
N ASN A 124 10.84 -13.85 -2.58
CA ASN A 124 9.73 -13.93 -1.62
C ASN A 124 9.29 -12.53 -1.19
N LEU A 125 8.11 -12.12 -1.64
CA LEU A 125 7.50 -10.85 -1.29
C LEU A 125 6.27 -11.06 -0.40
N ASP A 126 6.29 -10.51 0.81
CA ASP A 126 5.12 -10.49 1.68
C ASP A 126 4.29 -9.22 1.47
N LEU A 127 2.98 -9.33 1.67
CA LEU A 127 2.06 -8.20 1.75
C LEU A 127 1.53 -8.05 3.18
N VAL A 128 1.72 -6.87 3.77
CA VAL A 128 1.30 -6.58 5.13
C VAL A 128 0.43 -5.34 5.17
N LEU A 129 -0.74 -5.45 5.78
CA LEU A 129 -1.63 -4.34 6.08
C LEU A 129 -1.44 -3.92 7.54
N TYR A 130 -1.25 -2.64 7.77
CA TYR A 130 -1.18 -2.03 9.07
C TYR A 130 -2.40 -1.17 9.34
N ARG A 131 -2.69 -1.01 10.63
CA ARG A 131 -3.59 0.00 11.16
C ARG A 131 -2.93 0.65 12.38
N ASP A 132 -2.83 1.97 12.37
CA ASP A 132 -2.28 2.78 13.47
C ASP A 132 -0.87 2.28 13.88
N GLY A 133 -0.05 1.91 12.88
CA GLY A 133 1.31 1.38 13.05
C GLY A 133 1.39 -0.08 13.50
N VAL A 134 0.27 -0.76 13.72
CA VAL A 134 0.20 -2.17 14.15
C VAL A 134 -0.20 -3.05 12.97
N GLU A 135 0.49 -4.18 12.79
CA GLU A 135 0.11 -5.17 11.77
C GLU A 135 -1.32 -5.68 12.03
N LEU A 136 -2.19 -5.49 11.06
CA LEU A 136 -3.59 -5.92 11.10
C LEU A 136 -3.79 -7.25 10.37
N ALA A 137 -3.17 -7.40 9.19
CA ALA A 137 -3.25 -8.60 8.38
C ALA A 137 -1.98 -8.79 7.55
N THR A 138 -1.66 -10.05 7.29
CA THR A 138 -0.46 -10.44 6.54
C THR A 138 -0.79 -11.57 5.58
N SER A 139 -0.23 -11.48 4.38
CA SER A 139 -0.19 -12.52 3.35
C SER A 139 1.30 -12.73 3.02
N CYS A 140 1.81 -13.92 3.30
CA CYS A 140 3.23 -14.29 3.36
C CYS A 140 3.44 -15.76 2.95
N SER A 141 2.94 -16.14 1.78
CA SER A 141 3.23 -17.45 1.20
C SER A 141 4.72 -17.57 0.89
N THR A 142 5.31 -18.71 1.25
CA THR A 142 6.72 -18.99 0.91
C THR A 142 6.87 -19.74 -0.42
N VAL A 143 5.77 -19.96 -1.15
CA VAL A 143 5.74 -20.79 -2.36
C VAL A 143 5.02 -20.14 -3.53
N ASP A 144 4.13 -19.18 -3.25
CA ASP A 144 3.36 -18.48 -4.27
C ASP A 144 4.08 -17.20 -4.70
N ASN A 145 3.81 -16.75 -5.93
CA ASN A 145 4.23 -15.45 -6.45
C ASN A 145 3.06 -14.43 -6.49
N VAL A 146 2.12 -14.62 -5.57
CA VAL A 146 0.93 -13.80 -5.39
C VAL A 146 0.64 -13.66 -3.90
N GLU A 147 0.35 -12.45 -3.45
CA GLU A 147 -0.19 -12.21 -2.13
C GLU A 147 -1.52 -11.46 -2.23
N HIS A 148 -2.45 -11.78 -1.35
CA HIS A 148 -3.79 -11.21 -1.40
C HIS A 148 -4.38 -10.97 -0.01
N ILE A 149 -4.79 -9.72 0.20
CA ILE A 149 -5.56 -9.32 1.37
C ILE A 149 -6.93 -8.82 0.90
N SER A 150 -7.99 -9.43 1.43
CA SER A 150 -9.36 -8.95 1.27
C SER A 150 -10.03 -8.88 2.64
N LEU A 151 -10.30 -7.67 3.12
CA LEU A 151 -10.96 -7.42 4.40
C LEU A 151 -12.20 -6.56 4.22
N SER A 152 -13.18 -6.80 5.09
CA SER A 152 -14.44 -6.06 5.13
C SER A 152 -14.69 -5.48 6.51
N GLY A 153 -15.43 -4.38 6.57
CA GLY A 153 -15.79 -3.74 7.83
C GLY A 153 -14.60 -3.12 8.56
N LEU A 154 -13.60 -2.66 7.82
CA LEU A 154 -12.50 -1.87 8.38
C LEU A 154 -13.06 -0.61 9.01
N VAL A 155 -12.75 -0.41 10.29
CA VAL A 155 -13.23 0.72 11.09
C VAL A 155 -12.23 1.88 11.04
N PRO A 156 -12.62 3.09 11.49
CA PRO A 156 -11.71 4.24 11.49
C PRO A 156 -10.37 3.97 12.18
N GLY A 157 -9.29 4.35 11.51
CA GLY A 157 -7.88 4.18 11.87
C GLY A 157 -7.03 4.54 10.67
N TYR A 158 -5.74 4.80 10.86
CA TYR A 158 -4.83 5.09 9.75
C TYR A 158 -4.30 3.77 9.19
N TYR A 159 -4.50 3.52 7.90
CA TYR A 159 -4.00 2.31 7.26
C TYR A 159 -2.90 2.61 6.26
N GLU A 160 -1.92 1.72 6.25
CA GLU A 160 -0.93 1.59 5.21
C GLU A 160 -0.77 0.11 4.86
N PHE A 161 -0.42 -0.19 3.62
CA PHE A 161 0.02 -1.52 3.24
C PHE A 161 1.46 -1.48 2.73
N CYS A 162 2.17 -2.59 2.95
CA CYS A 162 3.60 -2.68 2.74
C CYS A 162 3.93 -3.97 1.99
N VAL A 163 4.71 -3.85 0.93
CA VAL A 163 5.39 -4.98 0.29
C VAL A 163 6.75 -5.14 0.96
N ARG A 164 7.07 -6.36 1.40
CA ARG A 164 8.35 -6.68 2.03
C ARG A 164 9.08 -7.74 1.22
N ARG A 165 10.29 -7.44 0.77
CA ARG A 165 11.17 -8.43 0.15
C ARG A 165 11.98 -9.15 1.21
N LEU A 166 11.79 -10.46 1.34
CA LEU A 166 12.52 -11.29 2.31
C LEU A 166 13.81 -11.86 1.69
N ALA A 167 14.78 -12.18 2.55
CA ALA A 167 16.01 -12.82 2.11
C ALA A 167 15.76 -14.28 1.70
N VAL A 168 16.02 -14.59 0.43
CA VAL A 168 16.02 -15.95 -0.11
C VAL A 168 17.45 -16.29 -0.55
N ALA A 169 17.92 -17.48 -0.20
CA ALA A 169 19.26 -17.91 -0.61
C ALA A 169 19.25 -18.20 -2.13
N GLY A 170 20.11 -17.52 -2.88
CA GLY A 170 20.19 -17.70 -4.34
C GLY A 170 19.25 -16.79 -5.15
N SER A 171 18.43 -15.96 -4.51
CA SER A 171 17.64 -14.94 -5.21
C SER A 171 18.50 -13.73 -5.59
N GLY A 172 17.98 -12.88 -6.48
CA GLY A 172 18.63 -11.66 -6.94
C GLY A 172 18.81 -10.57 -5.87
N SER A 173 19.18 -9.36 -6.29
CA SER A 173 19.26 -8.18 -5.40
C SER A 173 17.98 -7.33 -5.39
N ASP A 174 17.07 -7.61 -6.30
CA ASP A 174 15.83 -6.89 -6.53
C ASP A 174 14.79 -7.82 -7.16
N GLU A 175 13.53 -7.38 -7.14
CA GLU A 175 12.41 -8.06 -7.77
C GLU A 175 11.45 -7.03 -8.37
N THR A 176 10.89 -7.32 -9.54
CA THR A 176 9.79 -6.52 -10.11
C THR A 176 8.45 -7.04 -9.65
N TYR A 177 7.55 -6.15 -9.28
CA TYR A 177 6.21 -6.53 -8.86
C TYR A 177 5.16 -5.59 -9.44
N ALA A 178 3.94 -6.12 -9.49
CA ALA A 178 2.74 -5.35 -9.71
C ALA A 178 1.84 -5.46 -8.47
N ILE A 179 1.29 -4.34 -8.04
CA ILE A 179 0.31 -4.30 -6.95
C ILE A 179 -0.90 -3.50 -7.39
N ALA A 180 -2.09 -3.94 -6.98
CA ALA A 180 -3.34 -3.22 -7.22
C ALA A 180 -4.20 -3.27 -5.98
N TRP A 181 -4.91 -2.18 -5.71
CA TRP A 181 -5.77 -2.07 -4.54
C TRP A 181 -7.06 -1.32 -4.86
N ASN A 182 -8.10 -1.64 -4.10
CA ASN A 182 -9.38 -0.96 -4.18
C ASN A 182 -10.17 -1.04 -2.89
N SER A 183 -10.74 0.09 -2.50
CA SER A 183 -11.75 0.21 -1.47
C SER A 183 -13.08 0.72 -2.02
N ASP A 184 -14.17 0.41 -1.31
CA ASP A 184 -15.52 0.92 -1.59
C ASP A 184 -15.79 2.30 -0.93
N GLN A 185 -14.91 2.74 -0.03
CA GLN A 185 -14.97 4.06 0.61
C GLN A 185 -13.88 4.99 0.08
N THR A 186 -14.08 6.30 0.26
CA THR A 186 -12.99 7.28 0.13
C THR A 186 -12.12 7.28 1.37
N TRP A 187 -10.83 7.56 1.20
CA TRP A 187 -9.87 7.56 2.30
C TRP A 187 -9.19 8.91 2.43
N LEU A 188 -9.23 9.47 3.63
CA LEU A 188 -8.60 10.72 3.99
C LEU A 188 -7.14 10.44 4.31
N GLN A 189 -6.24 10.88 3.42
CA GLN A 189 -4.81 10.60 3.51
C GLN A 189 -4.21 11.10 4.82
N THR A 190 -4.70 12.22 5.35
CA THR A 190 -4.05 12.89 6.45
C THR A 190 -4.93 13.97 7.11
N VAL A 191 -4.43 14.53 8.21
CA VAL A 191 -5.03 15.64 8.98
C VAL A 191 -4.59 16.99 8.40
N ARG A 192 -5.28 18.08 8.76
CA ARG A 192 -4.96 19.42 8.22
C ARG A 192 -3.53 19.89 8.53
N ALA A 193 -2.91 19.34 9.57
CA ALA A 193 -1.55 19.67 9.99
C ALA A 193 -0.44 19.02 9.16
N ASP A 194 -0.77 18.07 8.28
CA ASP A 194 0.16 17.51 7.28
C ASP A 194 0.17 18.43 6.06
N LEU A 195 1.18 19.29 6.03
CA LEU A 195 1.30 20.41 5.11
C LEU A 195 2.07 20.07 3.84
N ASP A 196 2.96 19.08 3.87
CA ASP A 196 3.65 18.60 2.66
C ASP A 196 2.99 17.36 2.04
N ARG A 197 2.00 16.79 2.72
CA ARG A 197 1.09 15.71 2.30
C ARG A 197 1.81 14.39 2.10
N ASP A 198 2.75 14.07 2.98
CA ASP A 198 3.47 12.80 2.94
C ASP A 198 2.87 11.72 3.86
N GLY A 199 1.79 12.04 4.58
CA GLY A 199 1.01 11.12 5.40
C GLY A 199 1.41 11.12 6.88
N ASP A 200 2.39 11.92 7.28
CA ASP A 200 2.71 12.18 8.67
C ASP A 200 2.59 13.66 9.06
N VAL A 201 2.83 13.96 10.34
CA VAL A 201 2.96 15.36 10.79
C VAL A 201 4.28 15.45 11.53
N ASP A 202 5.29 16.06 10.89
CA ASP A 202 6.67 16.08 11.38
C ASP A 202 7.40 17.44 11.21
N GLN A 203 8.74 17.43 11.22
CA GLN A 203 9.51 18.67 11.08
C GLN A 203 9.46 19.28 9.68
N ALA A 204 9.21 18.49 8.64
CA ALA A 204 9.01 18.96 7.28
C ALA A 204 7.72 19.81 7.18
N ASP A 205 6.63 19.32 7.76
CA ASP A 205 5.39 20.09 7.90
C ASP A 205 5.57 21.32 8.77
N PHE A 206 6.30 21.21 9.88
CA PHE A 206 6.61 22.37 10.70
C PHE A 206 7.40 23.43 9.92
N GLY A 207 8.27 23.02 8.99
CA GLY A 207 8.97 23.92 8.07
C GLY A 207 8.02 24.68 7.14
N GLN A 208 7.00 23.99 6.61
CA GLN A 208 5.93 24.61 5.82
C GLN A 208 5.09 25.58 6.66
N LEU A 209 4.72 25.19 7.88
CA LEU A 209 3.98 26.03 8.81
C LEU A 209 4.79 27.28 9.17
N GLN A 210 6.06 27.10 9.52
CA GLN A 210 6.98 28.17 9.91
C GLN A 210 7.17 29.20 8.80
N ALA A 211 7.24 28.75 7.53
CA ALA A 211 7.35 29.66 6.39
C ALA A 211 6.12 30.58 6.26
N CYS A 212 4.97 30.16 6.77
CA CYS A 212 3.71 30.87 6.72
C CYS A 212 3.37 31.67 7.99
N LEU A 213 4.10 31.47 9.10
CA LEU A 213 3.87 32.20 10.34
C LEU A 213 4.06 33.71 10.14
N ALA A 214 2.94 34.43 10.20
CA ALA A 214 2.91 35.88 10.05
C ALA A 214 2.23 36.50 11.29
N GLY A 215 3.02 37.20 12.10
CA GLY A 215 2.49 38.02 13.18
C GLY A 215 1.65 39.17 12.61
N VAL A 216 0.33 39.09 12.82
CA VAL A 216 -0.73 40.04 12.44
C VAL A 216 -0.28 41.52 12.59
N PRO A 217 -0.61 42.45 11.64
CA PRO A 217 -1.86 42.50 10.87
C PRO A 217 -1.74 42.29 9.35
N GLY A 218 -2.63 41.43 8.81
CA GLY A 218 -2.81 41.22 7.36
C GLY A 218 -3.60 39.97 6.94
N GLY A 219 -3.81 39.01 7.85
CA GLY A 219 -4.33 37.67 7.48
C GLY A 219 -3.22 36.76 6.97
N ALA A 220 -3.55 35.50 6.68
CA ALA A 220 -2.65 34.54 6.05
C ALA A 220 -2.11 35.13 4.74
N ALA A 221 -0.79 35.10 4.56
CA ALA A 221 -0.17 35.56 3.32
C ALA A 221 -0.74 34.81 2.11
N GLN A 222 -0.72 35.42 0.93
CA GLN A 222 -1.15 34.73 -0.29
C GLN A 222 -0.29 33.48 -0.50
N GLY A 223 -0.93 32.32 -0.60
CA GLY A 223 -0.25 31.04 -0.70
C GLY A 223 -0.18 30.29 0.63
N CYS A 224 -0.43 30.92 1.78
CA CYS A 224 -0.33 30.32 3.10
C CYS A 224 -1.68 29.85 3.69
N GLN A 225 -2.75 29.88 2.91
CA GLN A 225 -4.08 29.45 3.39
C GLN A 225 -4.12 27.98 3.81
N TYR A 226 -3.18 27.16 3.31
CA TYR A 226 -3.08 25.75 3.68
C TYR A 226 -2.53 25.54 5.11
N ALA A 227 -1.83 26.54 5.66
CA ALA A 227 -1.22 26.49 6.98
C ALA A 227 -2.11 27.12 8.08
N ASP A 228 -3.29 27.63 7.72
CA ASP A 228 -4.32 28.10 8.65
C ASP A 228 -5.12 26.89 9.16
N LEU A 229 -4.67 26.36 10.29
CA LEU A 229 -5.17 25.13 10.91
C LEU A 229 -6.40 25.39 11.78
N ASN A 230 -6.61 26.61 12.28
CA ASN A 230 -7.79 26.94 13.08
C ASN A 230 -8.93 27.62 12.28
N GLN A 231 -8.70 27.94 10.99
CA GLN A 231 -9.62 28.61 10.05
C GLN A 231 -10.03 30.02 10.48
N ASP A 232 -9.17 30.75 11.18
CA ASP A 232 -9.43 32.13 11.59
C ASP A 232 -8.92 33.18 10.59
N ASN A 233 -8.36 32.73 9.46
CA ASN A 233 -7.67 33.51 8.43
C ASN A 233 -6.31 34.07 8.84
N PHE A 234 -5.69 33.56 9.92
CA PHE A 234 -4.33 33.87 10.31
C PHE A 234 -3.50 32.59 10.34
N VAL A 235 -2.18 32.74 10.16
CA VAL A 235 -1.23 31.66 10.41
C VAL A 235 -0.32 32.13 11.51
N ASP A 236 -0.63 31.76 12.74
CA ASP A 236 -0.02 32.29 13.95
C ASP A 236 0.25 31.22 15.03
N GLY A 237 0.44 31.68 16.27
CA GLY A 237 0.73 30.78 17.39
C GLY A 237 -0.37 29.78 17.70
N LEU A 238 -1.63 30.04 17.33
CA LEU A 238 -2.74 29.11 17.50
C LEU A 238 -2.62 27.92 16.55
N ASP A 239 -2.18 28.14 15.32
CA ASP A 239 -1.89 27.06 14.37
C ASP A 239 -0.73 26.20 14.85
N VAL A 240 0.29 26.81 15.45
CA VAL A 240 1.40 26.06 16.08
C VAL A 240 0.92 25.17 17.24
N VAL A 241 -0.12 25.58 17.97
CA VAL A 241 -0.71 24.74 19.03
C VAL A 241 -1.39 23.53 18.40
N ILE A 242 -2.25 23.73 17.39
CA ILE A 242 -2.94 22.65 16.68
C ILE A 242 -1.93 21.70 16.03
N PHE A 243 -0.90 22.24 15.39
CA PHE A 243 0.18 21.47 14.78
C PHE A 243 0.86 20.54 15.79
N LYS A 244 1.18 21.05 16.98
CA LYS A 244 1.81 20.25 18.04
C LYS A 244 0.92 19.16 18.60
N GLU A 245 -0.40 19.35 18.55
CA GLU A 245 -1.37 18.31 18.90
C GLU A 245 -1.39 17.17 17.87
N CYS A 246 -1.01 17.47 16.63
CA CYS A 246 -0.90 16.51 15.53
C CYS A 246 0.47 15.85 15.38
N LEU A 247 1.54 16.45 15.91
CA LEU A 247 2.91 16.03 15.70
C LEU A 247 3.14 14.56 16.11
N SER A 248 3.33 13.69 15.12
CA SER A 248 3.60 12.26 15.27
C SER A 248 5.05 11.90 15.00
N GLY A 249 5.71 12.66 14.11
CA GLY A 249 7.10 12.44 13.68
C GLY A 249 7.20 11.61 12.40
N SER A 250 8.39 11.67 11.78
CA SER A 250 8.64 11.09 10.45
C SER A 250 8.33 9.59 10.38
N GLY A 251 7.54 9.22 9.37
CA GLY A 251 7.00 7.89 9.12
C GLY A 251 5.99 7.40 10.17
N GLN A 252 5.44 8.29 11.00
CA GLN A 252 4.42 7.96 11.99
C GLN A 252 3.10 8.68 11.66
N PRO A 253 1.97 7.97 11.53
CA PRO A 253 0.71 8.64 11.26
C PRO A 253 0.25 9.53 12.43
N PRO A 254 -0.36 10.70 12.15
CA PRO A 254 -0.87 11.61 13.16
C PRO A 254 -2.16 11.08 13.82
N ASP A 255 -2.49 11.61 15.01
CA ASP A 255 -3.82 11.36 15.59
C ASP A 255 -4.89 11.95 14.67
N LEU A 256 -5.78 11.12 14.14
CA LEU A 256 -6.79 11.49 13.16
C LEU A 256 -7.84 12.47 13.68
N ASN A 257 -7.93 12.66 14.99
CA ASN A 257 -8.80 13.67 15.60
C ASN A 257 -8.08 14.99 15.87
N CYS A 258 -6.78 15.06 15.61
CA CYS A 258 -6.05 16.31 15.69
C CYS A 258 -6.46 17.22 14.52
N ALA A 259 -6.43 18.54 14.74
CA ALA A 259 -6.74 19.54 13.72
C ALA A 259 -8.08 19.33 12.95
N GLN A 260 -9.14 18.86 13.62
CA GLN A 260 -10.50 18.79 13.06
C GLN A 260 -11.08 20.18 12.80
#